data_AF-A0A2B4RD79-F1
#
_entry.id   AF-A0A2B4RD79-F1
#
_cell.length_a   1.000
_cell.length_b   1.000
_cell.length_c   1.000
_cell.angle_alpha   90.00
_cell.angle_beta   90.00
_cell.angle_gamma   90.00
#
_symmetry.space_group_name_H-M   'P 1'
#
loop_
_entity.id
_entity.type
_entity.pdbx_description
1 polymer ?
#
loop_
_entity_poly.entity_id
_entity_poly.type
_entity_poly.pdbx_seq_one_letter_code
_entity_poly.pdbx_strand_id
1 'polypeptide(L)'
;MRIKGGAEADFQVDTGATCDVLKLSAIKGTKYEGHHANQSSPQDVQCLYLRPLGKCKVQLTNPVDKRKFIVTFTIVEDERCVNLIGSRIAQHLQLITVRNDKIQSPCLEAAEHAPTADINVASNQMFRGLQLEVDKDVRPVQQPLRRVPEAMRKPLKEYLDELEAKGILEKVERPTEWVNSMVIARNTNGKLRLFLDPKPLNKALKRCHFPMPVIEDILPEFGKAKIFTKVDCKDGYWQIKLMEESSLLTAFATPFGKYKWNRMPFGISPASEIFQLRLHEAVEGLDGVYTIADDILVAGAVGTM
;
A
#
# COMPACT_ATOMS: atom_id res chain seq x y z
N MET A 1 -9.48 -5.41 -30.21
CA MET A 1 -10.72 -4.58 -30.26
C MET A 1 -10.82 -3.88 -31.61
N ARG A 2 -12.02 -3.54 -32.09
CA ARG A 2 -12.18 -2.77 -33.34
C ARG A 2 -12.13 -1.28 -33.07
N ILE A 3 -11.26 -0.60 -33.82
CA ILE A 3 -11.14 0.86 -33.87
C ILE A 3 -12.00 1.37 -35.03
N LYS A 4 -12.50 2.61 -34.91
CA LYS A 4 -13.29 3.27 -35.94
C LYS A 4 -12.54 3.25 -37.28
N GLY A 5 -13.19 2.75 -38.34
CA GLY A 5 -12.55 2.48 -39.64
C GLY A 5 -12.40 0.98 -39.98
N GLY A 6 -12.75 0.08 -39.05
CA GLY A 6 -12.77 -1.37 -39.28
C GLY A 6 -11.44 -2.08 -39.01
N ALA A 7 -10.39 -1.34 -38.65
CA ALA A 7 -9.11 -1.91 -38.25
C ALA A 7 -9.25 -2.60 -36.88
N GLU A 8 -8.79 -3.85 -36.81
CA GLU A 8 -8.58 -4.55 -35.55
C GLU A 8 -7.21 -4.17 -34.99
N ALA A 9 -7.18 -3.83 -33.71
CA ALA A 9 -5.95 -3.56 -32.98
C ALA A 9 -5.96 -4.35 -31.67
N ASP A 10 -4.79 -4.90 -31.34
CA ASP A 10 -4.55 -5.53 -30.07
C ASP A 10 -4.24 -4.48 -29.02
N PHE A 11 -4.80 -4.69 -27.83
CA PHE A 11 -4.62 -3.81 -26.68
C PHE A 11 -4.14 -4.64 -25.50
N GLN A 12 -3.11 -4.15 -24.83
CA GLN A 12 -2.74 -4.59 -23.51
C GLN A 12 -3.60 -3.84 -22.49
N VAL A 13 -4.19 -4.57 -21.55
CA VAL A 13 -4.86 -3.96 -20.39
C VAL A 13 -3.82 -3.78 -19.29
N ASP A 14 -3.64 -2.55 -18.84
CA ASP A 14 -2.72 -2.21 -17.76
C ASP A 14 -3.45 -1.36 -16.72
N THR A 15 -3.72 -1.96 -15.57
CA THR A 15 -4.42 -1.27 -14.48
C THR A 15 -3.57 -0.25 -13.74
N GLY A 16 -2.25 -0.30 -13.89
CA GLY A 16 -1.29 0.67 -13.31
C GLY A 16 -1.05 1.89 -14.20
N ALA A 17 -1.47 1.84 -15.47
CA ALA A 17 -1.28 2.94 -16.40
C ALA A 17 -2.07 4.19 -16.00
N THR A 18 -1.37 5.34 -16.03
CA THR A 18 -1.94 6.67 -15.76
C THR A 18 -2.58 7.31 -16.99
N CYS A 19 -2.31 6.79 -18.18
CA CYS A 19 -2.89 7.24 -19.44
C CYS A 19 -3.13 6.07 -20.40
N ASP A 20 -4.03 6.31 -21.36
CA ASP A 20 -4.43 5.35 -22.37
C ASP A 20 -3.69 5.66 -23.67
N VAL A 21 -2.98 4.69 -24.21
CA VAL A 21 -2.03 4.92 -25.30
C VAL A 21 -2.46 4.19 -26.56
N LEU A 22 -2.33 4.88 -27.69
CA LEU A 22 -2.60 4.30 -29.01
C LEU A 22 -1.48 4.66 -29.98
N LYS A 23 -0.96 3.67 -30.70
CA LYS A 23 0.06 3.93 -31.73
C LYS A 23 -0.52 4.72 -32.88
N LEU A 24 0.30 5.56 -33.49
CA LEU A 24 -0.04 6.26 -34.73
C LEU A 24 -0.40 5.28 -35.86
N SER A 25 0.32 4.16 -35.97
CA SER A 25 0.05 3.10 -36.96
C SER A 25 -1.33 2.44 -36.79
N ALA A 26 -1.92 2.48 -35.60
CA ALA A 26 -3.22 1.91 -35.30
C ALA A 26 -4.41 2.79 -35.75
N ILE A 27 -4.19 4.07 -36.08
CA ILE A 27 -5.26 5.05 -36.38
C ILE A 27 -5.34 5.45 -37.86
N LYS A 28 -5.10 4.53 -38.80
CA LYS A 28 -5.11 4.79 -40.26
C LYS A 28 -6.29 5.68 -40.71
N GLY A 29 -6.02 6.96 -40.97
CA GLY A 29 -6.99 7.95 -41.46
C GLY A 29 -7.86 8.65 -40.41
N THR A 30 -7.67 8.39 -39.12
CA THR A 30 -8.37 9.12 -38.04
C THR A 30 -7.61 10.38 -37.67
N LYS A 31 -8.28 11.53 -37.71
CA LYS A 31 -7.69 12.80 -37.26
C LYS A 31 -7.48 12.77 -35.75
N TYR A 32 -6.35 13.30 -35.29
CA TYR A 32 -6.06 13.54 -33.88
C TYR A 32 -5.80 15.03 -33.66
N GLU A 33 -6.10 15.50 -32.46
CA GLU A 33 -5.79 16.85 -32.01
C GLU A 33 -4.34 16.87 -31.55
N GLY A 34 -3.46 17.52 -32.33
CA GLY A 34 -2.04 17.59 -32.03
C GLY A 34 -1.74 18.40 -30.77
N HIS A 35 -0.68 18.06 -30.06
CA HIS A 35 -0.17 18.93 -29.00
C HIS A 35 0.52 20.16 -29.61
N HIS A 36 0.00 21.35 -29.33
CA HIS A 36 0.77 22.58 -29.52
C HIS A 36 1.85 22.66 -28.45
N ALA A 37 3.11 22.90 -28.85
CA ALA A 37 4.33 22.78 -28.03
C ALA A 37 4.36 23.57 -26.70
N ASN A 38 3.33 24.37 -26.38
CA ASN A 38 3.25 25.22 -25.19
C ASN A 38 2.13 24.83 -24.19
N GLN A 39 1.45 23.68 -24.36
CA GLN A 39 0.47 23.19 -23.39
C GLN A 39 0.73 21.73 -23.04
N SER A 40 1.68 21.49 -22.15
CA SER A 40 1.83 20.20 -21.48
C SER A 40 0.77 20.08 -20.39
N SER A 41 -0.19 19.17 -20.57
CA SER A 41 -1.10 18.79 -19.49
C SER A 41 -0.34 17.92 -18.47
N PRO A 42 -0.76 17.85 -17.20
CA PRO A 42 -0.11 17.01 -16.18
C PRO A 42 0.01 15.53 -16.58
N GLN A 43 -0.89 15.04 -17.43
CA GLN A 43 -0.86 13.69 -17.99
C GLN A 43 0.26 13.50 -19.02
N ASP A 44 0.60 14.55 -19.78
CA ASP A 44 1.66 14.51 -20.80
C ASP A 44 3.06 14.53 -20.13
N VAL A 45 3.15 15.10 -18.93
CA VAL A 45 4.39 15.15 -18.11
C VAL A 45 4.73 13.80 -17.47
N GLN A 46 3.78 12.87 -17.35
CA GLN A 46 4.05 11.52 -16.81
C GLN A 46 4.50 10.52 -17.90
N CYS A 47 4.36 10.89 -19.17
CA CYS A 47 4.82 10.11 -20.32
C CYS A 47 6.31 10.36 -20.65
N LEU A 48 7.18 10.63 -19.68
CA LEU A 48 8.57 11.08 -19.92
C LEU A 48 9.41 10.16 -20.83
N TYR A 49 9.00 8.90 -21.00
CA TYR A 49 9.65 7.92 -21.87
C TYR A 49 9.01 7.78 -23.27
N LEU A 50 7.86 8.42 -23.52
CA LEU A 50 7.11 8.36 -24.77
C LEU A 50 7.02 9.76 -25.40
N ARG A 51 6.98 9.84 -26.73
CA ARG A 51 6.73 11.10 -27.46
C ARG A 51 5.24 11.21 -27.82
N PRO A 52 4.41 11.91 -27.03
CA PRO A 52 3.01 12.11 -27.37
C PRO A 52 2.87 13.07 -28.55
N LEU A 53 2.10 12.67 -29.56
CA LEU A 53 1.79 13.49 -30.74
C LEU A 53 0.52 14.32 -30.55
N GLY A 54 -0.43 13.81 -29.76
CA GLY A 54 -1.73 14.42 -29.58
C GLY A 54 -2.74 13.50 -28.91
N LYS A 55 -4.00 13.90 -28.92
CA LYS A 55 -5.12 13.09 -28.39
C LYS A 55 -6.15 12.79 -29.48
N CYS A 56 -6.75 11.62 -29.42
CA CYS A 56 -7.78 11.21 -30.38
C CYS A 56 -8.96 10.54 -29.66
N LYS A 57 -10.18 10.91 -30.02
CA LYS A 57 -11.39 10.20 -29.58
C LYS A 57 -11.64 9.02 -30.51
N VAL A 58 -11.58 7.83 -29.94
CA VAL A 58 -11.79 6.57 -30.63
C VAL A 58 -13.05 5.90 -30.10
N GLN A 59 -13.89 5.42 -31.02
CA GLN A 59 -15.00 4.55 -30.65
C GLN A 59 -14.49 3.11 -30.55
N LEU A 60 -14.51 2.56 -29.35
CA LEU A 60 -14.24 1.15 -29.08
C LEU A 60 -15.56 0.39 -29.05
N THR A 61 -15.51 -0.88 -29.43
CA THR A 61 -16.63 -1.82 -29.27
C THR A 61 -16.16 -2.99 -28.42
N ASN A 62 -16.84 -3.25 -27.31
CA ASN A 62 -16.57 -4.42 -26.48
C ASN A 62 -16.84 -5.70 -27.31
N PRO A 63 -15.87 -6.62 -27.43
CA PRO A 63 -16.03 -7.82 -28.23
C PRO A 63 -17.12 -8.77 -27.70
N VAL A 64 -17.38 -8.73 -26.38
CA VAL A 64 -18.30 -9.64 -25.67
C VAL A 64 -19.75 -9.17 -25.79
N ASP A 65 -20.07 -7.98 -25.29
CA ASP A 65 -21.47 -7.48 -25.21
C ASP A 65 -21.87 -6.55 -26.36
N LYS A 66 -20.95 -6.25 -27.28
CA LYS A 66 -21.10 -5.33 -28.44
C LYS A 66 -21.42 -3.87 -28.10
N ARG A 67 -21.30 -3.45 -26.83
CA ARG A 67 -21.49 -2.04 -26.45
C ARG A 67 -20.37 -1.17 -27.00
N LYS A 68 -20.72 0.07 -27.37
CA LYS A 68 -19.82 1.06 -27.97
C LYS A 68 -19.47 2.13 -26.95
N PHE A 69 -18.20 2.49 -26.89
CA PHE A 69 -17.67 3.48 -25.95
C PHE A 69 -16.78 4.47 -26.69
N ILE A 70 -16.92 5.75 -26.40
CA ILE A 70 -16.02 6.79 -26.92
C ILE A 70 -14.96 7.05 -25.86
N VAL A 71 -13.71 6.86 -26.25
CA VAL A 71 -12.55 6.91 -25.38
C VAL A 71 -11.52 7.87 -25.97
N THR A 72 -10.89 8.68 -25.13
CA THR A 72 -9.79 9.54 -25.55
C THR A 72 -8.46 8.83 -25.31
N PHE A 73 -7.68 8.62 -26.37
CA PHE A 73 -6.34 8.08 -26.31
C PHE A 73 -5.29 9.17 -26.52
N THR A 74 -4.14 9.02 -25.88
CA THR A 74 -2.91 9.72 -26.23
C THR A 74 -2.24 8.97 -27.37
N ILE A 75 -1.95 9.68 -28.46
CA ILE A 75 -1.31 9.11 -29.65
C ILE A 75 0.20 9.19 -29.50
N VAL A 76 0.89 8.07 -29.76
CA VAL A 76 2.35 7.97 -29.71
C VAL A 76 2.92 7.46 -31.03
N GLU A 77 4.09 7.96 -31.41
CA GLU A 77 4.81 7.53 -32.63
C GLU A 77 5.67 6.27 -32.40
N ASP A 78 6.05 5.98 -31.16
CA ASP A 78 7.00 4.89 -30.87
C ASP A 78 6.40 3.50 -31.18
N GLU A 79 6.91 2.86 -32.22
CA GLU A 79 6.46 1.53 -32.66
C GLU A 79 6.78 0.43 -31.63
N ARG A 80 7.70 0.65 -30.69
CA ARG A 80 7.99 -0.28 -29.58
C ARG A 80 6.94 -0.22 -28.48
N CYS A 81 6.08 0.80 -28.47
CA CYS A 81 4.98 0.89 -27.52
C CYS A 81 3.98 -0.25 -27.76
N VAL A 82 2.97 -0.40 -26.92
CA VAL A 82 1.81 -1.25 -27.18
C VAL A 82 0.57 -0.39 -27.07
N ASN A 83 -0.50 -0.71 -27.79
CA ASN A 83 -1.75 -0.01 -27.52
C ASN A 83 -2.22 -0.43 -26.14
N LEU A 84 -2.55 0.54 -25.30
CA LEU A 84 -2.75 0.31 -23.89
C LEU A 84 -4.10 0.88 -23.45
N ILE A 85 -4.84 0.07 -22.71
CA ILE A 85 -6.08 0.47 -22.04
C ILE A 85 -5.82 0.48 -20.54
N GLY A 86 -5.93 1.65 -19.94
CA GLY A 86 -5.82 1.89 -18.51
C GLY A 86 -7.03 1.39 -17.73
N SER A 87 -6.88 1.31 -16.40
CA SER A 87 -7.87 0.77 -15.47
C SER A 87 -9.29 1.33 -15.66
N ARG A 88 -9.44 2.65 -15.89
CA ARG A 88 -10.75 3.30 -16.00
C ARG A 88 -11.55 2.79 -17.20
N ILE A 89 -10.92 2.75 -18.37
CA ILE A 89 -11.57 2.26 -19.59
C ILE A 89 -11.77 0.76 -19.50
N ALA A 90 -10.79 0.01 -18.98
CA ALA A 90 -10.93 -1.44 -18.81
C ALA A 90 -12.15 -1.81 -17.95
N GLN A 91 -12.41 -1.06 -16.88
CA GLN A 91 -13.63 -1.21 -16.06
C GLN A 91 -14.90 -0.79 -16.82
N HIS A 92 -14.89 0.34 -17.53
CA HIS A 92 -16.03 0.78 -18.33
C HIS A 92 -16.39 -0.21 -19.45
N LEU A 93 -15.38 -0.81 -20.08
CA LEU A 93 -15.50 -1.86 -21.08
C LEU A 93 -15.79 -3.24 -20.45
N GLN A 94 -15.88 -3.33 -19.13
CA GLN A 94 -16.09 -4.57 -18.37
C GLN A 94 -15.07 -5.68 -18.71
N LEU A 95 -13.84 -5.28 -19.08
CA LEU A 95 -12.72 -6.21 -19.26
C LEU A 95 -12.17 -6.70 -17.92
N ILE A 96 -12.30 -5.85 -16.90
CA ILE A 96 -11.96 -6.15 -15.52
C ILE A 96 -13.13 -5.73 -14.64
N THR A 97 -13.31 -6.44 -13.53
CA THR A 97 -14.24 -6.05 -12.47
C THR A 97 -13.44 -5.79 -11.20
N VAL A 98 -13.43 -4.54 -10.75
CA VAL A 98 -12.82 -4.18 -9.46
C VAL A 98 -13.94 -4.09 -8.43
N ARG A 99 -13.86 -4.90 -7.38
CA ARG A 99 -14.78 -4.84 -6.24
C ARG A 99 -14.07 -4.20 -5.07
N ASN A 100 -14.64 -3.11 -4.55
CA ASN A 100 -14.13 -2.37 -3.39
C ASN A 100 -15.04 -2.59 -2.19
N ASP A 101 -15.26 -3.85 -1.82
CA ASP A 101 -16.10 -4.20 -0.69
C ASP A 101 -15.29 -4.00 0.60
N LYS A 102 -15.78 -3.17 1.53
CA LYS A 102 -15.20 -3.06 2.88
C LYS A 102 -15.66 -4.26 3.70
N ILE A 103 -14.97 -5.38 3.52
CA ILE A 103 -15.23 -6.59 4.31
C ILE A 103 -14.62 -6.37 5.71
N GLN A 104 -15.42 -5.86 6.65
CA GLN A 104 -15.00 -5.67 8.05
C GLN A 104 -15.16 -6.93 8.91
N SER A 105 -15.93 -7.90 8.43
CA SER A 105 -16.18 -9.18 9.10
C SER A 105 -16.26 -10.28 8.04
N PRO A 106 -15.49 -11.38 8.15
CA PRO A 106 -15.77 -12.55 7.32
C PRO A 106 -17.18 -13.02 7.68
N CYS A 107 -18.07 -13.10 6.69
CA CYS A 107 -19.32 -13.82 6.86
C CYS A 107 -18.95 -15.31 6.97
N LEU A 108 -18.91 -15.84 8.18
CA LEU A 108 -18.59 -17.25 8.46
C LEU A 108 -19.74 -18.20 8.08
N GLU A 109 -20.72 -17.76 7.29
CA GLU A 109 -21.85 -18.62 6.88
C GLU A 109 -21.47 -19.68 5.83
N ALA A 110 -20.19 -19.81 5.45
CA ALA A 110 -19.72 -20.87 4.54
C ALA A 110 -18.45 -21.59 5.02
N ALA A 111 -18.11 -21.52 6.32
CA ALA A 111 -16.89 -22.13 6.87
C ALA A 111 -17.14 -23.36 7.75
N GLU A 112 -18.26 -24.09 7.58
CA GLU A 112 -18.46 -25.37 8.29
C GLU A 112 -17.52 -26.50 7.79
N HIS A 113 -16.76 -26.27 6.71
CA HIS A 113 -15.86 -27.29 6.13
C HIS A 113 -14.45 -26.78 5.81
N ALA A 114 -14.03 -25.61 6.32
CA ALA A 114 -12.61 -25.26 6.26
C ALA A 114 -11.89 -26.06 7.36
N PRO A 115 -10.92 -26.94 7.04
CA PRO A 115 -10.08 -27.53 8.06
C PRO A 115 -9.35 -26.39 8.75
N THR A 116 -9.78 -26.07 9.97
CA THR A 116 -9.09 -25.15 10.90
C THR A 116 -7.81 -25.78 11.45
N ALA A 117 -7.35 -26.88 10.84
CA ALA A 117 -6.29 -27.73 11.36
C ALA A 117 -4.87 -27.20 11.11
N ASP A 118 -4.65 -26.26 10.16
CA ASP A 118 -3.27 -25.90 9.75
C ASP A 118 -2.89 -24.43 9.90
N ILE A 119 -3.76 -23.54 10.43
CA ILE A 119 -3.26 -22.23 10.90
C ILE A 119 -2.71 -22.46 12.30
N ASN A 120 -1.42 -22.76 12.37
CA ASN A 120 -0.70 -23.04 13.61
C ASN A 120 -0.53 -21.74 14.42
N VAL A 121 -1.63 -21.20 14.97
CA VAL A 121 -1.67 -19.95 15.76
C VAL A 121 -0.73 -20.04 16.97
N ALA A 122 -0.47 -21.25 17.48
CA ALA A 122 0.43 -21.50 18.59
C ALA A 122 1.93 -21.30 18.27
N SER A 123 2.35 -21.49 17.02
CA SER A 123 3.73 -21.24 16.58
C SER A 123 3.94 -19.87 15.94
N ASN A 124 2.86 -19.11 15.70
CA ASN A 124 2.92 -17.87 14.97
C ASN A 124 3.62 -16.76 15.79
N GLN A 125 4.89 -16.50 15.44
CA GLN A 125 5.73 -15.52 16.13
C GLN A 125 5.20 -14.08 16.00
N MET A 126 4.26 -13.82 15.08
CA MET A 126 3.57 -12.54 14.94
C MET A 126 2.95 -12.06 16.26
N PHE A 127 2.53 -12.98 17.14
CA PHE A 127 1.91 -12.65 18.43
C PHE A 127 2.86 -12.67 19.63
N ARG A 128 4.14 -13.06 19.43
CA ARG A 128 5.15 -13.00 20.49
C ARG A 128 5.63 -11.55 20.67
N GLY A 129 5.99 -11.20 21.91
CA GLY A 129 6.56 -9.88 22.19
C GLY A 129 7.83 -9.65 21.36
N LEU A 130 7.91 -8.50 20.72
CA LEU A 130 9.07 -8.06 19.94
C LEU A 130 10.11 -7.41 20.87
N GLN A 131 11.34 -7.92 20.79
CA GLN A 131 12.51 -7.31 21.38
C GLN A 131 13.24 -6.49 20.29
N LEU A 132 13.39 -5.18 20.50
CA LEU A 132 14.21 -4.32 19.65
C LEU A 132 15.66 -4.39 20.09
N GLU A 133 16.55 -4.66 19.15
CA GLU A 133 17.98 -4.66 19.41
C GLU A 133 18.59 -3.26 19.20
N VAL A 134 19.42 -2.85 20.16
CA VAL A 134 20.08 -1.54 20.17
C VAL A 134 21.59 -1.74 20.25
N ASP A 135 22.32 -0.95 19.48
CA ASP A 135 23.76 -0.78 19.60
C ASP A 135 24.09 -0.05 20.91
N LYS A 136 24.82 -0.74 21.79
CA LYS A 136 25.16 -0.28 23.13
C LYS A 136 26.18 0.86 23.13
N ASP A 137 26.91 1.04 22.03
CA ASP A 137 27.91 2.10 21.90
C ASP A 137 27.24 3.46 21.62
N VAL A 138 25.98 3.46 21.17
CA VAL A 138 25.21 4.68 20.94
C VAL A 138 24.58 5.16 22.24
N ARG A 139 25.01 6.34 22.70
CA ARG A 139 24.49 6.94 23.92
C ARG A 139 22.99 7.27 23.78
N PRO A 140 22.16 6.93 24.80
CA PRO A 140 20.76 7.32 24.83
C PRO A 140 20.57 8.84 24.75
N VAL A 141 19.51 9.26 24.06
CA VAL A 141 19.17 10.67 23.87
C VAL A 141 17.77 10.95 24.37
N GLN A 142 17.64 12.00 25.18
CA GLN A 142 16.37 12.59 25.57
C GLN A 142 16.11 13.85 24.75
N GLN A 143 15.22 13.76 23.78
CA GLN A 143 14.85 14.89 22.92
C GLN A 143 13.93 15.87 23.67
N PRO A 144 14.06 17.18 23.42
CA PRO A 144 13.18 18.16 24.03
C PRO A 144 11.74 18.02 23.51
N LEU A 145 10.77 18.38 24.36
CA LEU A 145 9.35 18.38 24.00
C LEU A 145 9.09 19.34 22.83
N ARG A 146 8.44 18.84 21.79
CA ARG A 146 7.97 19.66 20.67
C ARG A 146 6.73 20.45 21.04
N ARG A 147 6.67 21.70 20.59
CA ARG A 147 5.48 22.54 20.75
C ARG A 147 4.33 21.98 19.92
N VAL A 148 3.18 21.83 20.55
CA VAL A 148 1.93 21.46 19.90
C VAL A 148 1.08 22.72 19.77
N PRO A 149 0.52 23.04 18.58
CA PRO A 149 -0.39 24.17 18.42
C PRO A 149 -1.57 24.08 19.39
N GLU A 150 -2.00 25.21 19.95
CA GLU A 150 -3.06 25.24 20.98
C GLU A 150 -4.35 24.55 20.51
N ALA A 151 -4.76 24.82 19.27
CA ALA A 151 -5.93 24.21 18.63
C ALA A 151 -5.86 22.67 18.54
N MET A 152 -4.66 22.08 18.62
CA MET A 152 -4.42 20.65 18.54
C MET A 152 -4.32 19.97 19.91
N ARG A 153 -4.25 20.72 21.02
CA ARG A 153 -4.03 20.14 22.36
C ARG A 153 -5.19 19.24 22.80
N LYS A 154 -6.42 19.74 22.73
CA LYS A 154 -7.60 18.97 23.12
C LYS A 154 -7.80 17.73 22.22
N PRO A 155 -7.79 17.84 20.88
CA PRO A 155 -7.87 16.66 20.00
C PRO A 155 -6.75 15.64 20.22
N LEU A 156 -5.53 16.11 20.51
CA LEU A 156 -4.41 15.22 20.81
C LEU A 156 -4.62 14.48 22.13
N LYS A 157 -5.11 15.16 23.17
CA LYS A 157 -5.35 14.52 24.47
C LYS A 157 -6.39 13.42 24.35
N GLU A 158 -7.52 13.71 23.71
CA GLU A 158 -8.57 12.72 23.43
C GLU A 158 -8.03 11.51 22.66
N TYR A 159 -7.16 11.75 21.66
CA TYR A 159 -6.55 10.68 20.88
C TYR A 159 -5.54 9.85 21.68
N LEU A 160 -4.73 10.48 22.54
CA LEU A 160 -3.83 9.76 23.45
C LEU A 160 -4.60 8.88 24.44
N ASP A 161 -5.71 9.39 24.99
CA ASP A 161 -6.57 8.65 25.91
C ASP A 161 -7.24 7.45 25.20
N GLU A 162 -7.65 7.60 23.93
CA GLU A 162 -8.15 6.49 23.10
C GLU A 162 -7.08 5.40 22.90
N LEU A 163 -5.84 5.79 22.59
CA LEU A 163 -4.74 4.85 22.38
C LEU A 163 -4.31 4.16 23.70
N GLU A 164 -4.35 4.87 24.82
CA GLU A 164 -4.12 4.32 26.15
C GLU A 164 -5.21 3.31 26.53
N ALA A 165 -6.50 3.64 26.31
CA ALA A 165 -7.61 2.73 26.54
C ALA A 165 -7.55 1.45 25.69
N LYS A 166 -6.96 1.53 24.48
CA LYS A 166 -6.69 0.37 23.60
C LYS A 166 -5.46 -0.44 24.00
N GLY A 167 -4.70 0.01 25.00
CA GLY A 167 -3.43 -0.61 25.40
C GLY A 167 -2.32 -0.50 24.35
N ILE A 168 -2.44 0.47 23.42
CA ILE A 168 -1.40 0.78 22.43
C ILE A 168 -0.31 1.65 23.07
N LEU A 169 -0.72 2.56 23.95
CA LEU A 169 0.14 3.44 24.73
C LEU A 169 -0.01 3.17 26.22
N GLU A 170 1.00 3.59 26.98
CA GLU A 170 0.97 3.57 28.45
C GLU A 170 1.76 4.76 28.99
N LYS A 171 1.26 5.38 30.07
CA LYS A 171 2.01 6.43 30.76
C LYS A 171 3.26 5.89 31.44
N VAL A 172 4.30 6.70 31.47
CA VAL A 172 5.58 6.36 32.10
C VAL A 172 5.95 7.38 33.16
N GLU A 173 5.92 6.94 34.41
CA GLU A 173 6.29 7.76 35.58
C GLU A 173 7.75 7.57 36.00
N ARG A 174 8.38 6.47 35.57
CA ARG A 174 9.77 6.14 35.89
C ARG A 174 10.78 6.79 34.93
N PRO A 175 12.06 6.91 35.34
CA PRO A 175 13.13 7.35 34.43
C PRO A 175 13.23 6.45 33.17
N THR A 176 13.49 7.07 32.02
CA THR A 176 13.74 6.38 30.75
C THR A 176 15.02 6.93 30.15
N GLU A 177 15.87 6.07 29.60
CA GLU A 177 17.12 6.52 28.98
C GLU A 177 16.85 7.26 27.67
N TRP A 178 15.90 6.76 26.88
CA TRP A 178 15.45 7.36 25.64
C TRP A 178 14.18 8.19 25.87
N VAL A 179 14.12 9.36 25.25
CA VAL A 179 12.89 10.14 25.11
C VAL A 179 12.85 10.68 23.69
N ASN A 180 11.89 10.21 22.91
CA ASN A 180 11.71 10.59 21.53
C ASN A 180 10.70 11.74 21.41
N SER A 181 10.74 12.44 20.28
CA SER A 181 9.71 13.40 19.90
C SER A 181 8.51 12.69 19.27
N MET A 182 7.32 13.31 19.36
CA MET A 182 6.17 12.89 18.56
C MET A 182 5.92 13.82 17.37
N VAL A 183 5.27 13.29 16.35
CA VAL A 183 4.75 14.02 15.19
C VAL A 183 3.29 13.64 15.02
N ILE A 184 2.45 14.64 14.71
CA ILE A 184 1.02 14.43 14.51
C ILE A 184 0.69 14.84 13.08
N ALA A 185 -0.02 13.98 12.37
CA ALA A 185 -0.56 14.29 11.06
C ALA A 185 -2.07 14.00 11.03
N ARG A 186 -2.76 14.57 10.05
CA ARG A 186 -4.15 14.20 9.74
C ARG A 186 -4.14 13.28 8.52
N ASN A 187 -4.90 12.18 8.59
CA ASN A 187 -5.15 11.37 7.42
C ASN A 187 -6.12 12.08 6.45
N THR A 188 -6.35 11.49 5.28
CA THR A 188 -7.30 12.00 4.27
C THR A 188 -8.73 12.10 4.80
N ASN A 189 -9.08 11.31 5.81
CA ASN A 189 -10.38 11.34 6.48
C ASN A 189 -10.43 12.36 7.65
N GLY A 190 -9.40 13.20 7.81
CA GLY A 190 -9.31 14.22 8.86
C GLY A 190 -8.97 13.71 10.27
N LYS A 191 -8.86 12.39 10.48
CA LYS A 191 -8.50 11.79 11.77
C LYS A 191 -7.01 11.96 12.06
N LEU A 192 -6.67 12.09 13.33
CA LEU A 192 -5.28 12.19 13.77
C LEU A 192 -4.55 10.86 13.67
N ARG A 193 -3.26 10.95 13.34
CA ARG A 193 -2.28 9.87 13.42
C ARG A 193 -1.06 10.35 14.18
N LEU A 194 -0.64 9.55 15.13
CA LEU A 194 0.54 9.80 15.96
C LEU A 194 1.71 8.99 15.40
N PHE A 195 2.83 9.67 15.18
CA PHE A 195 4.09 9.11 14.73
C PHE A 195 5.15 9.38 15.79
N LEU A 196 6.05 8.41 15.97
CA LEU A 196 7.29 8.64 16.69
C LEU A 196 8.26 9.33 15.73
N ASP A 197 9.02 10.30 16.22
CA ASP A 197 10.23 10.79 15.54
C ASP A 197 11.47 10.31 16.32
N PRO A 198 11.91 9.06 16.06
CA PRO A 198 12.99 8.42 16.78
C PRO A 198 14.34 8.70 16.12
N LYS A 199 14.59 9.86 15.48
CA LYS A 199 15.85 10.12 14.76
C LYS A 199 17.13 9.70 15.50
N PRO A 200 17.32 9.98 16.80
CA PRO A 200 18.47 9.49 17.55
C PRO A 200 18.42 7.98 17.80
N LEU A 201 17.25 7.47 18.21
CA LEU A 201 17.05 6.05 18.48
C LEU A 201 17.27 5.18 17.23
N ASN A 202 16.88 5.64 16.04
CA ASN A 202 17.09 4.95 14.77
C ASN A 202 18.58 4.76 14.41
N LYS A 203 19.48 5.57 14.97
CA LYS A 203 20.93 5.37 14.82
C LYS A 203 21.44 4.22 15.70
N ALA A 204 20.72 3.93 16.78
CA ALA A 204 21.06 2.87 17.72
C ALA A 204 20.34 1.56 17.39
N LEU A 205 19.14 1.61 16.80
CA LEU A 205 18.37 0.41 16.44
C LEU A 205 19.08 -0.40 15.35
N LYS A 206 19.29 -1.68 15.64
CA LYS A 206 19.79 -2.66 14.67
C LYS A 206 18.66 -3.11 13.76
N ARG A 207 18.97 -3.23 12.47
CA ARG A 207 18.04 -3.69 11.44
C ARG A 207 18.30 -5.15 11.13
N CYS A 208 17.24 -5.91 10.89
CA CYS A 208 17.37 -7.32 10.50
C CYS A 208 17.67 -7.47 9.01
N HIS A 209 17.47 -6.41 8.21
CA HIS A 209 17.72 -6.42 6.76
C HIS A 209 16.96 -7.54 6.04
N PHE A 210 15.74 -7.83 6.50
CA PHE A 210 14.86 -8.80 5.84
C PHE A 210 14.59 -8.36 4.39
N PRO A 211 14.73 -9.26 3.39
CA PRO A 211 14.51 -8.92 2.01
C PRO A 211 13.06 -8.54 1.77
N MET A 212 12.84 -7.34 1.21
CA MET A 212 11.52 -6.93 0.76
C MET A 212 11.31 -7.51 -0.64
N PRO A 213 10.29 -8.36 -0.85
CA PRO A 213 9.98 -8.86 -2.19
C PRO A 213 9.56 -7.68 -3.07
N VAL A 214 10.00 -7.70 -4.32
CA VAL A 214 9.50 -6.75 -5.33
C VAL A 214 8.43 -7.41 -6.17
N ILE A 215 7.56 -6.59 -6.78
CA ILE A 215 6.43 -7.12 -7.56
C ILE A 215 6.92 -7.97 -8.73
N GLU A 216 8.07 -7.63 -9.30
CA GLU A 216 8.71 -8.36 -10.39
C GLU A 216 9.06 -9.81 -10.03
N ASP A 217 9.36 -10.09 -8.76
CA ASP A 217 9.71 -11.43 -8.30
C ASP A 217 8.50 -12.37 -8.30
N ILE A 218 7.31 -11.83 -8.01
CA ILE A 218 6.07 -12.60 -7.86
C ILE A 218 5.20 -12.62 -9.13
N LEU A 219 5.40 -11.68 -10.05
CA LEU A 219 4.67 -11.59 -11.32
C LEU A 219 4.65 -12.90 -12.13
N PRO A 220 5.74 -13.68 -12.24
CA PRO A 220 5.75 -14.95 -12.97
C PRO A 220 4.74 -15.97 -12.43
N GLU A 221 4.46 -15.94 -11.13
CA GLU A 221 3.54 -16.88 -10.48
C GLU A 221 2.07 -16.59 -10.82
N PHE A 222 1.78 -15.39 -11.35
CA PHE A 222 0.42 -14.98 -11.72
C PHE A 222 -0.02 -15.42 -13.11
N GLY A 223 0.82 -16.12 -13.88
CA GLY A 223 0.56 -16.41 -15.30
C GLY A 223 -0.79 -17.10 -15.58
N LYS A 224 -1.37 -17.82 -14.60
CA LYS A 224 -2.68 -18.47 -14.69
C LYS A 224 -3.75 -17.86 -13.78
N ALA A 225 -3.39 -16.88 -12.95
CA ALA A 225 -4.31 -16.25 -12.02
C ALA A 225 -5.31 -15.36 -12.77
N LYS A 226 -6.58 -15.47 -12.42
CA LYS A 226 -7.68 -14.67 -13.02
C LYS A 226 -8.40 -13.82 -12.00
N ILE A 227 -8.32 -14.20 -10.72
CA ILE A 227 -8.96 -13.52 -9.61
C ILE A 227 -7.86 -13.07 -8.65
N PHE A 228 -7.88 -11.79 -8.32
CA PHE A 228 -6.94 -11.20 -7.39
C PHE A 228 -7.72 -10.55 -6.26
N THR A 229 -7.30 -10.80 -5.02
CA THR A 229 -7.81 -10.13 -3.83
C THR A 229 -6.64 -9.47 -3.12
N LYS A 230 -6.78 -8.17 -2.85
CA LYS A 230 -5.82 -7.44 -2.02
C LYS A 230 -6.41 -7.29 -0.62
N VAL A 231 -5.67 -7.72 0.38
CA VAL A 231 -6.01 -7.56 1.80
C VAL A 231 -5.01 -6.59 2.42
N ASP A 232 -5.55 -5.56 3.08
CA ASP A 232 -4.78 -4.54 3.78
C ASP A 232 -4.83 -4.80 5.29
N CYS A 233 -3.67 -4.91 5.93
CA CYS A 233 -3.58 -5.07 7.38
C CYS A 233 -3.82 -3.74 8.08
N LYS A 234 -5.08 -3.46 8.43
CA LYS A 234 -5.44 -2.26 9.18
C LYS A 234 -4.56 -2.10 10.43
N ASP A 235 -3.91 -0.94 10.53
CA ASP A 235 -3.02 -0.58 11.63
C ASP A 235 -2.00 -1.69 11.95
N GLY A 236 -1.44 -2.34 10.91
CA GLY A 236 -0.64 -3.57 11.00
C GLY A 236 0.47 -3.54 12.04
N TYR A 237 1.23 -2.44 12.15
CA TYR A 237 2.31 -2.32 13.13
C TYR A 237 1.80 -2.43 14.57
N TRP A 238 0.58 -1.97 14.85
CA TRP A 238 -0.01 -2.05 16.19
C TRP A 238 -0.44 -3.47 16.58
N GLN A 239 -0.42 -4.43 15.65
CA GLN A 239 -0.66 -5.83 15.95
C GLN A 239 0.56 -6.48 16.63
N ILE A 240 1.77 -5.93 16.40
CA ILE A 240 3.01 -6.42 17.00
C ILE A 240 3.18 -5.82 18.39
N LYS A 241 3.20 -6.67 19.42
CA LYS A 241 3.42 -6.28 20.82
C LYS A 241 4.90 -6.06 21.07
N LEU A 242 5.27 -5.00 21.80
CA LEU A 242 6.64 -4.80 22.27
C LEU A 242 6.82 -5.46 23.64
N MET A 243 8.00 -6.04 23.87
CA MET A 243 8.45 -6.39 25.23
C MET A 243 8.72 -5.11 26.04
N GLU A 244 8.73 -5.20 27.36
CA GLU A 244 8.77 -4.03 28.25
C GLU A 244 10.06 -3.20 28.06
N GLU A 245 11.20 -3.87 27.89
CA GLU A 245 12.50 -3.23 27.63
C GLU A 245 12.46 -2.44 26.32
N SER A 246 11.84 -3.02 25.30
CA SER A 246 11.71 -2.40 23.97
C SER A 246 10.68 -1.28 23.95
N SER A 247 9.61 -1.44 24.72
CA SER A 247 8.60 -0.40 24.95
C SER A 247 9.24 0.85 25.54
N LEU A 248 10.13 0.69 26.53
CA LEU A 248 10.85 1.81 27.14
C LEU A 248 11.75 2.59 26.18
N LEU A 249 12.34 1.94 25.17
CA LEU A 249 13.12 2.64 24.12
C LEU A 249 12.27 3.62 23.33
N THR A 250 10.98 3.29 23.15
CA THR A 250 10.02 4.08 22.37
C THR A 250 9.34 5.18 23.18
N ALA A 251 9.77 5.43 24.42
CA ALA A 251 9.19 6.48 25.25
C ALA A 251 9.27 7.85 24.56
N PHE A 252 8.24 8.66 24.72
CA PHE A 252 8.14 9.99 24.10
C PHE A 252 7.43 10.98 25.02
N ALA A 253 7.79 12.26 24.87
CA ALA A 253 7.23 13.34 25.66
C ALA A 253 6.04 14.00 24.94
N THR A 254 5.00 14.32 25.72
CA THR A 254 3.84 15.10 25.28
C THR A 254 3.61 16.26 26.25
N PRO A 255 2.82 17.29 25.88
CA PRO A 255 2.38 18.32 26.82
C PRO A 255 1.56 17.81 28.01
N PHE A 256 1.18 16.52 28.02
CA PHE A 256 0.33 15.88 29.03
C PHE A 256 1.05 14.80 29.84
N GLY A 257 2.37 14.66 29.67
CA GLY A 257 3.18 13.63 30.32
C GLY A 257 3.97 12.79 29.33
N LYS A 258 4.73 11.83 29.87
CA LYS A 258 5.54 10.88 29.11
C LYS A 258 4.78 9.58 28.90
N TYR A 259 4.85 9.05 27.69
CA TYR A 259 4.20 7.80 27.29
C TYR A 259 5.22 6.85 26.65
N LYS A 260 4.95 5.55 26.69
CA LYS A 260 5.65 4.51 25.92
C LYS A 260 4.68 3.79 25.00
N TRP A 261 5.20 3.19 23.93
CA TRP A 261 4.40 2.35 23.06
C TRP A 261 4.44 0.90 23.52
N ASN A 262 3.27 0.29 23.74
CA ASN A 262 3.14 -1.14 24.03
C ASN A 262 3.00 -1.99 22.75
N ARG A 263 2.87 -1.33 21.61
CA ARG A 263 2.83 -1.91 20.26
C ARG A 263 3.83 -1.21 19.36
N MET A 264 4.25 -1.83 18.27
CA MET A 264 5.29 -1.25 17.42
C MET A 264 4.86 0.13 16.85
N PRO A 265 5.60 1.22 17.14
CA PRO A 265 5.26 2.55 16.66
C PRO A 265 5.62 2.74 15.18
N PHE A 266 4.93 3.66 14.52
CA PHE A 266 5.39 4.21 13.25
C PHE A 266 6.63 5.08 13.45
N GLY A 267 7.61 4.97 12.55
CA GLY A 267 8.79 5.84 12.47
C GLY A 267 10.12 5.20 12.89
N ILE A 268 10.11 4.04 13.54
CA ILE A 268 11.35 3.32 13.88
C ILE A 268 11.94 2.65 12.63
N SER A 269 13.27 2.63 12.51
CA SER A 269 13.98 2.13 11.34
C SER A 269 13.71 0.65 10.98
N PRO A 270 13.55 -0.30 11.92
CA PRO A 270 13.32 -1.70 11.57
C PRO A 270 11.84 -2.06 11.40
N ALA A 271 10.89 -1.12 11.61
CA ALA A 271 9.46 -1.45 11.65
C ALA A 271 8.95 -2.21 10.42
N SER A 272 9.26 -1.72 9.22
CA SER A 272 8.78 -2.32 7.97
C SER A 272 9.38 -3.70 7.71
N GLU A 273 10.66 -3.89 8.01
CA GLU A 273 11.35 -5.19 7.84
C GLU A 273 10.79 -6.23 8.82
N ILE A 274 10.58 -5.83 10.08
CA ILE A 274 9.99 -6.69 11.09
C ILE A 274 8.55 -7.04 10.71
N PHE A 275 7.76 -6.06 10.26
CA PHE A 275 6.38 -6.32 9.85
C PHE A 275 6.32 -7.27 8.65
N GLN A 276 7.15 -7.05 7.63
CA GLN A 276 7.26 -7.95 6.47
C GLN A 276 7.63 -9.37 6.91
N LEU A 277 8.64 -9.52 7.77
CA LEU A 277 9.05 -10.82 8.29
C LEU A 277 7.87 -11.52 8.98
N ARG A 278 7.16 -10.82 9.88
CA ARG A 278 5.99 -11.38 10.57
C ARG A 278 4.86 -11.75 9.61
N LEU A 279 4.62 -10.93 8.59
CA LEU A 279 3.59 -11.16 7.61
C LEU A 279 3.93 -12.39 6.75
N HIS A 280 5.18 -12.53 6.35
CA HIS A 280 5.70 -13.69 5.64
C HIS A 280 5.56 -14.98 6.48
N GLU A 281 5.97 -14.94 7.76
CA GLU A 281 5.76 -16.07 8.70
C GLU A 281 4.27 -16.42 8.86
N ALA A 282 3.38 -15.43 8.86
CA ALA A 282 1.95 -15.64 9.08
C ALA A 282 1.23 -16.27 7.89
N VAL A 283 1.74 -16.10 6.66
CA VAL A 283 1.16 -16.69 5.44
C VAL A 283 1.94 -17.90 4.93
N GLU A 284 2.99 -18.31 5.64
CA GLU A 284 3.83 -19.43 5.26
C GLU A 284 2.99 -20.71 5.08
N GLY A 285 3.20 -21.41 3.96
CA GLY A 285 2.44 -22.62 3.61
C GLY A 285 1.11 -22.36 2.90
N LEU A 286 0.72 -21.11 2.64
CA LEU A 286 -0.46 -20.79 1.85
C LEU A 286 -0.11 -20.57 0.37
N ASP A 287 -0.53 -21.50 -0.49
CA ASP A 287 -0.35 -21.39 -1.92
C ASP A 287 -1.16 -20.22 -2.51
N GLY A 288 -0.54 -19.45 -3.41
CA GLY A 288 -1.19 -18.33 -4.08
C GLY A 288 -1.38 -17.09 -3.19
N VAL A 289 -0.74 -17.03 -2.01
CA VAL A 289 -0.72 -15.88 -1.11
C VAL A 289 0.67 -15.25 -1.10
N TYR A 290 0.73 -13.95 -1.38
CA TYR A 290 1.97 -13.20 -1.52
C TYR A 290 1.92 -11.97 -0.63
N THR A 291 3.04 -11.59 -0.02
CA THR A 291 3.09 -10.45 0.90
C THR A 291 4.10 -9.44 0.38
N ILE A 292 3.65 -8.22 0.12
CA ILE A 292 4.51 -7.13 -0.36
C ILE A 292 4.31 -5.93 0.56
N ALA A 293 5.32 -5.63 1.37
CA ALA A 293 5.22 -4.63 2.41
C ALA A 293 3.99 -4.85 3.31
N ASP A 294 3.05 -3.92 3.29
CA ASP A 294 1.85 -3.97 4.14
C ASP A 294 0.67 -4.67 3.44
N ASP A 295 0.81 -5.07 2.18
CA ASP A 295 -0.23 -5.68 1.36
C ASP A 295 -0.11 -7.21 1.32
N ILE A 296 -1.23 -7.90 1.50
CA ILE A 296 -1.36 -9.33 1.19
C ILE A 296 -2.13 -9.46 -0.12
N LEU A 297 -1.53 -10.10 -1.11
CA LEU A 297 -2.13 -10.42 -2.39
C LEU A 297 -2.50 -11.90 -2.42
N VAL A 298 -3.76 -12.19 -2.69
CA VAL A 298 -4.26 -13.55 -2.91
C VAL A 298 -4.60 -13.70 -4.39
N ALA A 299 -3.97 -14.66 -5.06
CA ALA A 299 -4.15 -14.92 -6.48
C ALA A 299 -4.77 -16.31 -6.69
N GLY A 300 -5.94 -16.33 -7.32
CA GLY A 300 -6.68 -17.56 -7.64
C GLY A 300 -6.67 -17.84 -9.13
N ALA A 301 -6.33 -19.08 -9.50
CA ALA A 301 -6.59 -19.62 -10.83
C ALA A 301 -7.98 -20.26 -10.84
N VAL A 302 -8.81 -19.93 -11.82
CA VAL A 302 -10.06 -20.67 -12.06
C VAL A 302 -9.68 -21.92 -12.81
N GLY A 303 -9.72 -23.07 -12.14
CA GLY A 303 -9.59 -24.37 -12.80
C GLY A 303 -10.64 -24.47 -13.91
N THR A 304 -10.20 -24.70 -15.15
CA THR A 304 -11.07 -25.29 -16.16
C THR A 304 -11.36 -26.71 -15.69
N MET A 305 -12.59 -26.96 -15.23
CA MET A 305 -13.13 -28.32 -15.12
C MET A 305 -13.02 -29.03 -16.47
#